data_AF-A0A841D5R2-F1
#
_entry.id   AF-A0A841D5R2-F1
#
_cell.length_a   1.000
_cell.length_b   1.000
_cell.length_c   1.000
_cell.angle_alpha   90.00
_cell.angle_beta   90.00
_cell.angle_gamma   90.00
#
_symmetry.space_group_name_H-M   'P 1'
#
loop_
_entity.id
_entity.type
_entity.pdbx_description
1 polymer ?
#
loop_
_entity_poly.entity_id
_entity_poly.type
_entity_poly.pdbx_seq_one_letter_code
_entity_poly.pdbx_strand_id
1 'polypeptide(L)'
;MTISEAHVRTPGPAVAGVVSGQEAAPVSWPCPGLSPHPLPPTAGVVELDWRPLAPGDARRVLAHTCSCRSTVFELRSLGGRLVVRRTVRHLGTTHHAGPWTRREGERWWLRLLTGQAR
;
A
#
# COMPACT_ATOMS: atom_id res chain seq x y z
N MET A 1 -14.09 -58.58 -36.53
CA MET A 1 -14.96 -58.07 -35.45
C MET A 1 -14.30 -58.44 -34.13
N THR A 2 -13.67 -57.46 -33.47
CA THR A 2 -13.06 -57.63 -32.15
C THR A 2 -13.35 -56.36 -31.37
N ILE A 3 -14.00 -56.53 -30.22
CA ILE A 3 -14.61 -55.47 -29.42
C ILE A 3 -13.53 -54.86 -28.51
N SER A 4 -13.59 -53.54 -28.40
CA SER A 4 -12.74 -52.65 -27.59
C SER A 4 -12.91 -52.92 -26.08
N GLU A 5 -11.83 -53.15 -25.34
CA GLU A 5 -11.84 -53.13 -23.87
C GLU A 5 -11.58 -51.70 -23.36
N ALA A 6 -12.62 -51.07 -22.82
CA ALA A 6 -12.55 -49.82 -22.10
C ALA A 6 -12.14 -50.08 -20.64
N HIS A 7 -10.94 -49.62 -20.25
CA HIS A 7 -10.56 -49.56 -18.84
C HIS A 7 -11.32 -48.43 -18.13
N VAL A 8 -12.22 -48.81 -17.23
CA VAL A 8 -12.89 -47.92 -16.28
C VAL A 8 -11.87 -47.43 -15.25
N ARG A 9 -11.56 -46.13 -15.26
CA ARG A 9 -10.81 -45.47 -14.18
C ARG A 9 -11.80 -45.00 -13.11
N THR A 10 -11.69 -45.57 -11.91
CA THR A 10 -12.38 -45.09 -10.71
C THR A 10 -11.71 -43.79 -10.21
N PRO A 11 -12.44 -42.71 -9.92
CA PRO A 11 -11.87 -41.54 -9.26
C PRO A 11 -11.71 -41.82 -7.75
N GLY A 12 -10.49 -41.61 -7.24
CA GLY A 12 -10.22 -41.57 -5.79
C GLY A 12 -10.82 -40.31 -5.14
N PRO A 13 -11.01 -40.30 -3.80
CA PRO A 13 -11.70 -39.21 -3.12
C PRO A 13 -10.90 -37.90 -3.23
N ALA A 14 -11.59 -36.85 -3.67
CA ALA A 14 -11.08 -35.49 -3.65
C ALA A 14 -10.96 -35.02 -2.19
N VAL A 15 -9.72 -34.95 -1.69
CA VAL A 15 -9.44 -34.24 -0.44
C VAL A 15 -9.53 -32.74 -0.72
N ALA A 16 -10.64 -32.13 -0.29
CA ALA A 16 -10.80 -30.69 -0.24
C ALA A 16 -9.82 -30.12 0.80
N GLY A 17 -8.60 -29.80 0.34
CA GLY A 17 -7.63 -29.06 1.13
C GLY A 17 -8.18 -27.67 1.39
N VAL A 18 -8.70 -27.43 2.59
CA VAL A 18 -8.86 -26.09 3.14
C VAL A 18 -7.44 -25.53 3.27
N VAL A 19 -7.00 -24.77 2.27
CA VAL A 19 -5.87 -23.86 2.41
C VAL A 19 -6.36 -22.72 3.30
N SER A 20 -6.34 -22.95 4.61
CA SER A 20 -6.32 -21.86 5.57
C SER A 20 -5.07 -21.06 5.23
N GLY A 21 -5.25 -19.99 4.48
CA GLY A 21 -4.25 -18.94 4.33
C GLY A 21 -4.02 -18.36 5.71
N GLN A 22 -3.12 -18.98 6.48
CA GLN A 22 -2.45 -18.30 7.56
C GLN A 22 -1.71 -17.16 6.89
N GLU A 23 -2.36 -15.99 6.90
CA GLU A 23 -1.70 -14.71 6.69
C GLU A 23 -0.45 -14.74 7.55
N ALA A 24 0.71 -14.86 6.89
CA ALA A 24 1.98 -14.93 7.56
C ALA A 24 2.02 -13.74 8.52
N ALA A 25 2.08 -14.04 9.83
CA ALA A 25 2.20 -13.02 10.85
C ALA A 25 3.28 -12.03 10.38
N PRO A 26 2.99 -10.73 10.33
CA PRO A 26 3.93 -9.77 9.78
C PRO A 26 5.25 -9.98 10.50
N VAL A 27 6.33 -10.21 9.74
CA VAL A 27 7.70 -10.16 10.25
C VAL A 27 7.82 -8.86 11.03
N SER A 28 7.68 -8.96 12.35
CA SER A 28 7.67 -7.81 13.23
C SER A 28 9.11 -7.40 13.41
N TRP A 29 9.70 -6.82 12.37
CA TRP A 29 10.90 -6.04 12.55
C TRP A 29 10.53 -4.97 13.58
N PRO A 30 11.15 -4.98 14.78
CA PRO A 30 10.79 -4.02 15.81
C PRO A 30 10.97 -2.63 15.21
N CYS A 31 9.92 -1.83 15.30
CA CYS A 31 9.93 -0.51 14.71
C CYS A 31 11.03 0.33 15.37
N PRO A 32 12.00 0.88 14.62
CA PRO A 32 13.13 1.58 15.20
C PRO A 32 12.78 3.00 15.67
N GLY A 33 11.54 3.46 15.49
CA GLY A 33 11.09 4.79 15.94
C GLY A 33 11.72 5.99 15.22
N LEU A 34 12.48 5.77 14.13
CA LEU A 34 13.22 6.80 13.40
C LEU A 34 12.35 7.74 12.55
N SER A 35 11.09 7.37 12.30
CA SER A 35 10.18 8.12 11.44
C SER A 35 8.77 8.04 11.98
N PRO A 36 7.94 9.07 11.75
CA PRO A 36 6.61 9.14 12.33
C PRO A 36 5.71 8.02 11.81
N HIS A 37 4.78 7.58 12.67
CA HIS A 37 3.66 6.74 12.26
C HIS A 37 2.46 7.65 12.04
N PRO A 38 1.77 7.56 10.89
CA PRO A 38 0.50 8.25 10.76
C PRO A 38 -0.47 7.68 11.79
N LEU A 39 -1.18 8.56 12.49
CA LEU A 39 -2.28 8.13 13.35
C LEU A 39 -3.38 7.49 12.50
N PRO A 40 -4.18 6.56 13.07
CA PRO A 40 -5.37 6.06 12.40
C PRO A 40 -6.29 7.20 11.97
N PRO A 41 -7.04 7.07 10.85
CA PRO A 41 -8.00 8.07 10.42
C PRO A 41 -9.00 8.44 11.52
N THR A 42 -9.23 9.74 11.72
CA THR A 42 -10.22 10.26 12.68
C THR A 42 -11.60 10.36 12.05
N ALA A 43 -12.65 10.55 12.87
CA ALA A 43 -13.97 10.91 12.36
C ALA A 43 -13.89 12.23 11.56
N GLY A 44 -14.57 12.30 10.40
CA GLY A 44 -14.52 13.46 9.51
C GLY A 44 -13.20 13.62 8.73
N VAL A 45 -12.44 12.53 8.55
CA VAL A 45 -11.21 12.50 7.74
C VAL A 45 -11.45 13.07 6.34
N VAL A 46 -10.50 13.87 5.86
CA VAL A 46 -10.54 14.40 4.49
C VAL A 46 -9.86 13.44 3.53
N GLU A 47 -10.57 13.02 2.48
CA GLU A 47 -9.98 12.20 1.41
C GLU A 47 -9.02 13.03 0.57
N LEU A 48 -7.83 12.48 0.33
CA LEU A 48 -6.95 12.99 -0.71
C LEU A 48 -7.35 12.42 -2.07
N ASP A 49 -7.26 13.25 -3.11
CA ASP A 49 -7.43 12.79 -4.48
C ASP A 49 -6.18 12.02 -4.94
N TRP A 50 -6.25 10.70 -4.81
CA TRP A 50 -5.17 9.78 -5.13
C TRP A 50 -5.18 9.40 -6.61
N ARG A 51 -4.09 9.71 -7.31
CA ARG A 51 -3.90 9.42 -8.74
C ARG A 51 -2.69 8.50 -8.96
N PRO A 52 -2.69 7.66 -10.01
CA PRO A 52 -1.51 6.89 -10.39
C PRO A 52 -0.29 7.78 -10.68
N LEU A 53 0.91 7.24 -10.49
CA LEU A 53 2.14 7.95 -10.82
C LEU A 53 2.28 8.10 -12.34
N ALA A 54 2.38 9.33 -12.84
CA ALA A 54 2.91 9.58 -14.17
C ALA A 54 4.41 9.20 -14.21
N PRO A 55 4.87 8.42 -15.19
CA PRO A 55 6.29 8.14 -15.37
C PRO A 55 7.10 9.42 -15.57
N GLY A 56 8.35 9.45 -15.11
CA GLY A 56 9.35 10.41 -15.60
C GLY A 56 9.74 11.60 -14.70
N ASP A 57 9.17 11.74 -13.50
CA ASP A 57 9.56 12.84 -12.60
C ASP A 57 10.61 12.43 -11.56
N ALA A 58 11.80 13.03 -11.62
CA ALA A 58 12.77 12.97 -10.54
C ALA A 58 12.26 13.79 -9.33
N ARG A 59 11.65 13.11 -8.36
CA ARG A 59 11.07 13.75 -7.15
C ARG A 59 11.95 13.51 -5.93
N ARG A 60 12.46 14.57 -5.30
CA ARG A 60 13.26 14.44 -4.05
C ARG A 60 12.36 14.12 -2.87
N VAL A 61 12.68 13.09 -2.08
CA VAL A 61 11.99 12.83 -0.81
C VAL A 61 12.40 13.88 0.22
N LEU A 62 11.42 14.52 0.84
CA LEU A 62 11.61 15.52 1.89
C LEU A 62 11.33 14.95 3.29
N ALA A 63 10.31 14.09 3.40
CA ALA A 63 9.93 13.40 4.61
C ALA A 63 9.28 12.05 4.28
N HIS A 64 9.27 11.12 5.22
CA HIS A 64 8.64 9.81 5.06
C HIS A 64 8.09 9.29 6.40
N THR A 65 7.11 8.40 6.35
CA THR A 65 6.62 7.66 7.52
C THR A 65 7.45 6.40 7.74
N CYS A 66 7.36 5.85 8.95
CA CYS A 66 7.96 4.56 9.25
C CYS A 66 7.50 3.46 8.26
N SER A 67 8.41 2.55 7.93
CA SER A 67 8.20 1.41 7.04
C SER A 67 7.68 0.16 7.74
N CYS A 68 7.43 0.21 9.06
CA CYS A 68 6.94 -0.95 9.82
C CYS A 68 5.46 -1.29 9.51
N ARG A 69 4.74 -0.41 8.84
CA ARG A 69 3.35 -0.62 8.41
C ARG A 69 3.26 -0.93 6.91
N SER A 70 2.15 -1.54 6.52
CA SER A 70 1.87 -1.91 5.14
C SER A 70 1.74 -0.71 4.21
N THR A 71 1.27 0.43 4.72
CA THR A 71 1.16 1.69 3.98
C THR A 71 2.26 2.65 4.43
N VAL A 72 3.03 3.14 3.48
CA VAL A 72 4.07 4.16 3.69
C VAL A 72 3.71 5.42 2.92
N PHE A 73 3.88 6.57 3.57
CA PHE A 73 3.72 7.87 2.94
C PHE A 73 5.06 8.58 2.82
N GLU A 74 5.20 9.37 1.76
CA GLU A 74 6.35 10.23 1.56
C GLU A 74 5.90 11.60 1.07
N LEU A 75 6.45 12.65 1.64
CA LEU A 75 6.38 14.01 1.10
C LEU A 75 7.53 14.19 0.13
N ARG A 76 7.22 14.58 -1.12
CA ARG A 76 8.23 14.75 -2.18
C ARG A 76 8.13 16.12 -2.83
N SER A 77 9.28 16.65 -3.25
CA SER A 77 9.39 17.88 -4.04
C SER A 77 9.40 17.58 -5.53
N LEU A 78 8.63 18.37 -6.30
CA LEU A 78 8.54 18.37 -7.76
C LEU A 78 8.52 19.82 -8.24
N GLY A 79 9.63 20.32 -8.78
CA GLY A 79 9.68 21.68 -9.36
C GLY A 79 9.19 22.79 -8.43
N GLY A 80 9.52 22.72 -7.13
CA GLY A 80 9.07 23.69 -6.12
C GLY A 80 7.66 23.45 -5.57
N ARG A 81 6.92 22.48 -6.11
CA ARG A 81 5.65 21.99 -5.56
C ARG A 81 5.87 20.74 -4.73
N LEU A 82 4.90 20.43 -3.88
CA LEU A 82 4.92 19.22 -3.07
C LEU A 82 3.83 18.25 -3.51
N VAL A 83 4.16 16.96 -3.43
CA VAL A 83 3.25 15.85 -3.64
C VAL A 83 3.40 14.88 -2.47
N VAL A 84 2.31 14.19 -2.12
CA VAL A 84 2.40 13.02 -1.24
C VAL A 84 2.38 11.78 -2.10
N ARG A 85 3.30 10.84 -1.85
CA ARG A 85 3.26 9.47 -2.38
C ARG A 85 2.70 8.54 -1.30
N ARG A 86 1.76 7.67 -1.67
CA ARG A 86 1.27 6.55 -0.85
C ARG A 86 1.68 5.25 -1.52
N THR A 87 2.45 4.43 -0.82
CA THR A 87 2.82 3.09 -1.28
C THR A 87 2.17 2.05 -0.36
N VAL A 88 1.37 1.16 -0.94
CA VAL A 88 0.78 0.02 -0.24
C VAL A 88 1.63 -1.20 -0.57
N ARG A 89 2.54 -1.57 0.34
CA ARG A 89 3.63 -2.52 0.10
C ARG A 89 3.15 -3.90 -0.33
N HIS A 90 2.14 -4.43 0.35
CA HIS A 90 1.61 -5.78 0.05
C HIS A 90 0.91 -5.85 -1.32
N LEU A 91 0.46 -4.71 -1.86
CA LEU A 91 -0.16 -4.63 -3.19
C LEU A 91 0.84 -4.20 -4.27
N GLY A 92 2.04 -3.74 -3.89
CA GLY A 92 2.97 -3.09 -4.82
C GLY A 92 2.42 -1.82 -5.47
N THR A 93 1.32 -1.25 -4.95
CA THR A 93 0.64 -0.11 -5.58
C THR A 93 1.18 1.21 -5.04
N THR A 94 1.30 2.19 -5.94
CA THR A 94 1.78 3.53 -5.61
C THR A 94 0.84 4.57 -6.20
N HIS A 95 0.40 5.49 -5.35
CA HIS A 95 -0.48 6.59 -5.72
C HIS A 95 0.10 7.92 -5.23
N HIS A 96 -0.37 9.01 -5.81
CA HIS A 96 0.06 10.35 -5.48
C HIS A 96 -1.12 11.29 -5.30
N ALA A 97 -0.97 12.26 -4.42
CA ALA A 97 -1.89 13.38 -4.29
C ALA A 97 -1.14 14.71 -4.44
N GLY A 98 -1.83 15.71 -5.00
CA GLY A 98 -1.26 17.01 -5.38
C GLY A 98 -1.09 17.14 -6.91
N PRO A 99 -0.18 18.01 -7.40
CA PRO A 99 0.78 18.82 -6.64
C PRO A 99 0.17 20.07 -5.99
N TRP A 100 0.74 20.50 -4.86
CA TRP A 100 0.34 21.73 -4.16
C TRP A 100 1.49 22.71 -4.00
N THR A 101 1.17 23.94 -3.58
CA THR A 101 2.19 24.86 -3.05
C THR A 101 2.90 24.23 -1.84
N ARG A 102 4.09 24.73 -1.49
CA ARG A 102 4.85 24.21 -0.34
C ARG A 102 4.03 24.22 0.95
N ARG A 103 3.40 25.35 1.27
CA ARG A 103 2.59 25.53 2.49
C ARG A 103 1.40 24.57 2.54
N GLU A 104 0.74 24.32 1.41
CA GLU A 104 -0.38 23.38 1.35
C GLU A 104 0.09 21.93 1.47
N GLY A 105 1.19 21.57 0.80
CA GLY A 105 1.74 20.22 0.89
C GLY A 105 2.23 19.86 2.30
N GLU A 106 2.88 20.80 3.00
CA GLU A 106 3.26 20.63 4.41
C GLU A 106 2.03 20.47 5.32
N ARG A 107 0.94 21.19 5.02
CA ARG A 107 -0.33 21.05 5.75
C ARG A 107 -0.99 19.68 5.52
N TRP A 108 -1.01 19.20 4.28
CA TRP A 108 -1.51 17.85 3.96
C TRP A 108 -0.67 16.77 4.61
N TRP A 109 0.65 16.93 4.64
CA TRP A 109 1.56 16.04 5.34
C TRP A 109 1.21 15.95 6.84
N LEU A 110 1.03 17.09 7.51
CA LEU A 110 0.64 17.10 8.92
C LEU A 110 -0.72 16.43 9.13
N ARG A 111 -1.72 16.72 8.29
CA ARG A 111 -3.05 16.08 8.38
C ARG A 111 -2.98 14.56 8.22
N LEU A 112 -2.14 14.04 7.33
CA LEU A 112 -1.89 12.61 7.21
C LEU A 112 -1.28 12.03 8.48
N LEU A 113 -0.27 12.71 9.04
CA LEU A 113 0.38 12.26 10.26
C LEU A 113 -0.57 12.25 11.46
N THR A 114 -1.52 13.18 11.52
CA THR A 114 -2.51 13.31 12.61
C THR A 114 -3.80 12.53 12.37
N GLY A 115 -3.91 11.76 11.28
CA GLY A 115 -5.12 11.00 10.96
C GLY A 115 -6.29 11.83 10.41
N GLN A 116 -6.07 13.12 10.13
CA GLN A 116 -7.08 14.05 9.61
C GLN A 116 -7.22 13.98 8.08
N ALA A 117 -6.33 13.26 7.38
CA ALA A 117 -6.43 12.96 5.95
C ALA A 117 -6.07 11.50 5.66
N ARG A 118 -6.56 10.94 4.54
CA ARG A 118 -6.22 9.57 4.09
C ARG A 118 -6.10 9.38 2.59
#